data_AF-A0A257E650-F1
#
_entry.id   AF-A0A257E650-F1
#
_cell.length_a   1.000
_cell.length_b   1.000
_cell.length_c   1.000
_cell.angle_alpha   90.00
_cell.angle_beta   90.00
_cell.angle_gamma   90.00
#
_symmetry.space_group_name_H-M   'P 1'
#
loop_
_entity.id
_entity.type
_entity.pdbx_description
1 polymer ?
#
loop_
_entity_poly.entity_id
_entity_poly.type
_entity_poly.pdbx_seq_one_letter_code
_entity_poly.pdbx_strand_id
1 'polypeptide(L)'
;MKIICTPLTVEAMRLLDMDECPDSLLESISLNQEEYEILLESGALEAINNSLGKIIDNYEDEAISTADELDKTLALLEERLTPENASVIQKLIHLNALAIKKRTGLFFF
;
A
#
# COMPACT_ATOMS: atom_id res chain seq x y z
N MET A 1 -9.29 7.76 -8.32
CA MET A 1 -8.71 8.13 -7.01
C MET A 1 -8.60 6.84 -6.23
N LYS A 2 -7.41 6.52 -5.71
CA LYS A 2 -7.16 5.31 -4.90
C LYS A 2 -6.64 5.76 -3.54
N ILE A 3 -7.20 5.21 -2.47
CA ILE A 3 -6.74 5.47 -1.10
C ILE A 3 -5.89 4.29 -0.67
N ILE A 4 -4.70 4.57 -0.16
CA ILE A 4 -3.81 3.55 0.38
C ILE A 4 -3.48 3.96 1.80
N CYS A 5 -3.63 3.05 2.76
CA CYS A 5 -3.33 3.35 4.15
C CYS A 5 -2.62 2.22 4.88
N THR A 6 -2.01 2.58 6.00
CA THR A 6 -1.52 1.63 6.99
C THR A 6 -1.96 2.03 8.39
N PRO A 7 -2.48 1.09 9.19
CA PRO A 7 -2.76 1.33 10.60
C PRO A 7 -1.47 1.53 11.41
N LEU A 8 -1.49 2.47 12.35
CA LEU A 8 -0.34 2.81 13.18
C LEU A 8 -0.15 1.87 14.38
N THR A 9 -1.14 1.01 14.66
CA THR A 9 -1.12 -0.01 15.72
C THR A 9 -1.93 -1.24 15.29
N VAL A 10 -1.67 -2.39 15.91
CA VAL A 10 -2.45 -3.63 15.70
C VAL A 10 -3.92 -3.44 16.07
N GLU A 11 -4.21 -2.65 17.11
CA GLU A 11 -5.60 -2.33 17.49
C GLU A 11 -6.30 -1.51 16.41
N ALA A 12 -5.62 -0.50 15.84
CA ALA A 12 -6.15 0.28 14.73
C ALA A 12 -6.45 -0.60 13.51
N MET A 13 -5.60 -1.59 13.23
CA MET A 13 -5.85 -2.56 12.16
C MET A 13 -7.10 -3.40 12.41
N ARG A 14 -7.34 -3.81 13.67
CA ARG A 14 -8.58 -4.53 14.04
C ARG A 14 -9.81 -3.63 13.90
N LEU A 15 -9.71 -2.37 14.31
CA LEU A 15 -10.79 -1.41 14.15
C LEU A 15 -11.09 -1.09 12.69
N LEU A 16 -10.07 -1.15 11.82
CA LEU A 16 -10.22 -0.91 10.38
C LEU A 16 -11.11 -2.00 9.73
N ASP A 17 -10.93 -3.26 10.12
CA ASP A 17 -11.76 -4.40 9.67
C ASP A 17 -13.24 -4.27 10.11
N MET A 18 -13.53 -3.40 11.08
CA MET A 18 -14.87 -3.14 11.60
C MET A 18 -15.45 -1.79 11.14
N ASP A 19 -14.77 -1.06 10.25
CA ASP A 19 -15.11 0.33 9.86
C ASP A 19 -15.15 1.32 11.07
N GLU A 20 -14.41 1.03 12.13
CA GLU A 20 -14.38 1.80 13.38
C GLU A 20 -13.03 2.49 13.64
N CYS A 21 -12.07 2.41 12.71
CA CYS A 21 -10.74 3.01 12.90
C CYS A 21 -10.77 4.53 12.72
N PRO A 22 -10.35 5.32 13.73
CA PRO A 22 -10.16 6.76 13.57
C PRO A 22 -9.02 7.09 12.60
N ASP A 23 -9.20 8.13 11.78
CA ASP A 23 -8.17 8.62 10.86
C ASP A 23 -6.84 8.96 11.55
N SER A 24 -6.88 9.41 12.82
CA SER A 24 -5.68 9.73 13.60
C SER A 24 -4.81 8.52 13.93
N LEU A 25 -5.33 7.30 13.74
CA LEU A 25 -4.62 6.04 13.91
C LEU A 25 -4.22 5.40 12.58
N LEU A 26 -4.47 6.08 11.45
CA LEU A 26 -4.05 5.67 10.12
C LEU A 26 -3.01 6.64 9.59
N GLU A 27 -2.10 6.13 8.77
CA GLU A 27 -1.38 6.96 7.83
C GLU A 27 -1.86 6.61 6.43
N SER A 28 -2.39 7.60 5.72
CA SER A 28 -3.10 7.41 4.45
C SER A 28 -2.57 8.36 3.40
N ILE A 29 -2.45 7.87 2.17
CA ILE A 29 -2.27 8.69 0.98
C ILE A 29 -3.49 8.54 0.08
N SER A 30 -3.89 9.64 -0.56
CA SER A 30 -4.87 9.63 -1.64
C SER A 30 -4.13 9.92 -2.93
N LEU A 31 -4.16 8.97 -3.86
CA LEU A 31 -3.63 9.14 -5.20
C LEU A 31 -4.73 9.68 -6.09
N ASN A 32 -4.48 10.84 -6.70
CA ASN A 32 -5.35 11.35 -7.75
C ASN A 32 -5.24 10.47 -9.01
N GLN A 33 -6.02 10.77 -10.04
CA GLN A 33 -6.05 9.95 -11.26
C GLN A 33 -4.67 9.86 -11.94
N GLU A 34 -3.96 10.98 -12.07
CA GLU A 34 -2.63 11.05 -12.71
C GLU A 34 -1.58 10.29 -11.89
N GLU A 35 -1.57 10.46 -10.56
CA GLU A 35 -0.67 9.72 -9.68
C GLU A 35 -0.93 8.21 -9.71
N TYR A 36 -2.19 7.81 -9.81
CA TYR A 36 -2.55 6.41 -9.92
C TYR A 36 -2.17 5.82 -11.28
N GLU A 37 -2.30 6.57 -12.37
CA GLU A 37 -1.81 6.18 -13.69
C GLU A 37 -0.29 5.97 -13.67
N ILE A 38 0.48 6.87 -13.03
CA ILE A 38 1.93 6.70 -12.82
C ILE A 38 2.23 5.39 -12.06
N LEU A 39 1.44 5.07 -11.04
CA LEU A 39 1.59 3.83 -10.29
C LEU A 39 1.31 2.59 -11.17
N LEU A 40 0.28 2.63 -12.01
CA LEU A 40 -0.02 1.55 -12.95
C LEU A 40 1.09 1.37 -13.98
N GLU A 41 1.52 2.46 -14.61
CA GLU A 41 2.57 2.46 -15.65
C GLU A 41 3.94 2.02 -15.10
N SER A 42 4.19 2.20 -13.80
CA SER A 42 5.40 1.68 -13.16
C SER A 42 5.50 0.15 -13.16
N GLY A 43 4.39 -0.57 -13.37
CA GLY A 43 4.32 -2.01 -13.26
C GLY A 43 4.48 -2.55 -11.83
N ALA A 44 4.52 -1.69 -10.80
CA ALA A 44 4.70 -2.10 -9.42
C ALA A 44 3.52 -2.94 -8.91
N LEU A 45 2.27 -2.50 -9.15
CA LEU A 45 1.07 -3.24 -8.74
C LEU A 45 0.96 -4.59 -9.45
N GLU A 46 1.27 -4.64 -10.75
CA GLU A 46 1.29 -5.91 -11.50
C GLU A 46 2.32 -6.88 -10.91
N ALA A 47 3.53 -6.40 -10.59
CA ALA A 47 4.56 -7.22 -9.98
C ALA A 47 4.15 -7.75 -8.60
N ILE A 48 3.50 -6.91 -7.78
CA ILE A 48 2.96 -7.30 -6.47
C ILE A 48 1.86 -8.36 -6.63
N ASN A 49 0.87 -8.10 -7.48
CA ASN A 49 -0.23 -9.03 -7.76
C ASN A 49 0.28 -10.39 -8.21
N ASN A 50 1.22 -10.42 -9.16
CA ASN A 50 1.80 -11.66 -9.68
C ASN A 50 2.65 -12.40 -8.63
N SER A 51 3.39 -11.67 -7.78
CA SER A 51 4.29 -12.26 -6.78
C SER A 51 3.53 -12.80 -5.56
N LEU A 52 2.46 -12.12 -5.15
CA LEU A 52 1.73 -12.41 -3.92
C LEU A 52 0.36 -13.07 -4.15
N GLY A 53 -0.10 -13.17 -5.40
CA GLY A 53 -1.44 -13.67 -5.73
C GLY A 53 -2.56 -12.73 -5.27
N LYS A 54 -2.28 -11.42 -5.27
CA LYS A 54 -3.22 -10.34 -4.89
C LYS A 54 -3.94 -9.79 -6.11
N ILE A 55 -5.05 -9.09 -5.89
CA ILE A 55 -5.81 -8.42 -6.96
C ILE A 55 -5.96 -6.93 -6.60
N ILE A 56 -4.85 -6.21 -6.57
CA ILE A 56 -4.85 -4.77 -6.35
C ILE A 56 -5.20 -4.09 -7.67
N ASP A 57 -6.40 -3.51 -7.75
CA ASP A 57 -6.87 -2.74 -8.89
C ASP A 57 -7.81 -1.58 -8.47
N ASN A 58 -8.56 -1.03 -9.43
CA ASN A 58 -9.50 0.08 -9.22
C ASN A 58 -10.89 -0.32 -8.71
N TYR A 59 -11.19 -1.62 -8.66
CA TYR A 59 -12.53 -2.14 -8.44
C TYR A 59 -12.65 -2.90 -7.13
N GLU A 60 -11.55 -3.50 -6.67
CA GLU A 60 -11.52 -4.30 -5.45
C GLU A 60 -10.69 -3.64 -4.34
N ASP A 61 -11.15 -3.86 -3.11
CA ASP A 61 -10.36 -3.62 -1.91
C ASP A 61 -9.39 -4.80 -1.73
N GLU A 62 -8.15 -4.51 -1.33
CA GLU A 62 -7.14 -5.54 -1.13
C GLU A 62 -6.17 -5.15 0.00
N ALA A 63 -5.57 -6.14 0.64
CA ALA A 63 -4.66 -5.94 1.75
C ALA A 63 -3.42 -6.83 1.68
N ILE A 64 -2.30 -6.26 2.11
CA ILE A 64 -1.03 -6.94 2.33
C ILE A 64 -0.72 -6.85 3.82
N SER A 65 -0.82 -7.95 4.56
CA SER A 65 -0.82 -7.90 6.03
C SER A 65 0.14 -8.87 6.70
N THR A 66 0.77 -9.77 5.95
CA THR A 66 1.81 -10.64 6.51
C THR A 66 3.19 -10.01 6.36
N ALA A 67 4.09 -10.30 7.30
CA ALA A 67 5.45 -9.75 7.29
C ALA A 67 6.21 -10.11 6.00
N ASP A 68 6.15 -11.38 5.59
CA ASP A 68 6.82 -11.87 4.37
C ASP A 68 6.29 -11.18 3.10
N GLU A 69 4.98 -10.93 3.02
CA GLU A 69 4.39 -10.24 1.87
C GLU A 69 4.77 -8.75 1.85
N LEU A 70 4.80 -8.09 3.01
CA LEU A 70 5.22 -6.69 3.13
C LEU A 70 6.70 -6.52 2.77
N ASP A 71 7.58 -7.42 3.21
CA ASP A 71 9.00 -7.39 2.86
C ASP A 71 9.20 -7.58 1.35
N LYS A 72 8.48 -8.53 0.74
CA LYS A 72 8.48 -8.71 -0.73
C LYS A 72 7.94 -7.48 -1.46
N THR A 73 6.87 -6.90 -0.95
CA THR A 73 6.27 -5.68 -1.51
C THR A 73 7.27 -4.52 -1.49
N LEU A 74 8.00 -4.35 -0.39
CA LEU A 74 9.03 -3.32 -0.27
C LEU A 74 10.10 -3.48 -1.36
N ALA A 75 10.63 -4.70 -1.52
CA ALA A 75 11.65 -5.00 -2.50
C ALA A 75 11.16 -4.74 -3.95
N LEU A 76 9.92 -5.11 -4.26
CA LEU A 76 9.32 -4.87 -5.58
C LEU A 76 9.11 -3.37 -5.86
N LEU A 77 8.69 -2.60 -4.85
CA LEU A 77 8.55 -1.15 -4.98
C LEU A 77 9.92 -0.48 -5.19
N GLU A 78 10.95 -0.90 -4.45
CA GLU A 78 12.31 -0.40 -4.61
C GLU A 78 12.92 -0.74 -5.99
N GLU A 79 12.66 -1.94 -6.52
CA GLU A 79 13.12 -2.35 -7.86
C GLU A 79 12.48 -1.52 -8.98
N ARG A 80 11.23 -1.08 -8.80
CA ARG A 80 10.46 -0.30 -9.79
C ARG A 80 10.57 1.21 -9.61
N LEU A 81 11.34 1.67 -8.62
CA LEU A 81 11.56 3.09 -8.38
C LEU A 81 12.41 3.69 -9.52
N THR A 82 11.86 4.70 -10.19
CA THR A 82 12.52 5.49 -11.24
C THR A 82 12.38 6.98 -10.95
N PRO A 83 13.22 7.86 -11.54
CA PRO A 83 13.07 9.30 -11.38
C PRO A 83 11.68 9.83 -11.78
N GLU A 84 11.06 9.22 -12.78
CA GLU A 84 9.76 9.63 -13.34
C GLU A 84 8.59 9.29 -12.40
N ASN A 85 8.66 8.16 -11.70
CA ASN A 85 7.60 7.69 -10.80
C ASN A 85 7.88 7.92 -9.30
N ALA A 86 9.04 8.53 -8.98
CA ALA A 86 9.54 8.63 -7.61
C ALA A 86 8.54 9.26 -6.64
N SER A 87 7.81 10.29 -7.07
CA SER A 87 6.83 11.00 -6.24
C SER A 87 5.70 10.08 -5.73
N VAL A 88 5.38 9.01 -6.45
CA VAL A 88 4.31 8.07 -6.11
C VAL A 88 4.89 6.83 -5.43
N ILE A 89 5.92 6.20 -6.02
CA ILE A 89 6.50 4.97 -5.47
C ILE A 89 7.10 5.20 -4.09
N GLN A 90 7.73 6.35 -3.83
CA GLN A 90 8.27 6.65 -2.50
C GLN A 90 7.19 6.76 -1.42
N LYS A 91 5.98 7.21 -1.77
CA LYS A 91 4.84 7.23 -0.84
C LYS A 91 4.43 5.82 -0.45
N LEU A 92 4.38 4.89 -1.40
CA LEU A 92 4.07 3.48 -1.15
C LEU A 92 5.18 2.80 -0.34
N ILE A 93 6.45 3.04 -0.68
CA ILE A 93 7.60 2.54 0.10
C ILE A 93 7.49 2.98 1.55
N HIS A 94 7.17 4.26 1.78
CA HIS A 94 7.01 4.81 3.12
C HIS A 94 5.88 4.12 3.90
N LEU A 95 4.68 4.00 3.30
CA LEU A 95 3.56 3.31 3.95
C LEU A 95 3.88 1.83 4.23
N ASN A 96 4.49 1.12 3.28
CA ASN A 96 4.85 -0.28 3.43
C ASN A 96 5.91 -0.48 4.54
N ALA A 97 6.95 0.35 4.56
CA ALA A 97 7.96 0.35 5.62
C ALA A 97 7.35 0.64 7.00
N LEU A 98 6.36 1.53 7.05
CA LEU A 98 5.62 1.82 8.27
C LEU A 98 4.77 0.62 8.72
N ALA A 99 4.07 -0.05 7.80
CA ALA A 99 3.31 -1.27 8.08
C ALA A 99 4.20 -2.36 8.71
N ILE A 100 5.39 -2.59 8.12
CA ILE A 100 6.40 -3.53 8.66
C ILE A 100 6.80 -3.12 10.08
N LYS A 101 7.17 -1.85 10.27
CA LYS A 101 7.61 -1.31 11.57
C LYS A 101 6.53 -1.44 12.64
N LYS A 102 5.27 -1.26 12.28
CA LYS A 102 4.11 -1.32 13.20
C LYS A 102 3.54 -2.73 13.35
N ARG A 103 4.00 -3.70 12.54
CA ARG A 103 3.47 -5.07 12.46
C ARG A 103 1.97 -5.05 12.16
N THR A 104 1.59 -4.20 11.20
CA THR A 104 0.23 -4.04 10.69
C THR A 104 0.21 -4.44 9.21
N GLY A 105 -0.71 -3.89 8.41
CA GLY A 105 -0.81 -4.14 6.99
C GLY A 105 -0.87 -2.86 6.16
N LEU A 106 -0.80 -3.04 4.85
CA LEU A 106 -1.03 -2.04 3.83
C LEU A 106 -2.36 -2.36 3.13
N PHE A 107 -3.28 -1.41 3.12
CA PHE A 107 -4.64 -1.56 2.64
C PHE A 107 -4.88 -0.64 1.45
N PHE A 108 -5.56 -1.16 0.43
CA PHE A 108 -5.87 -0.48 -0.82
C PHE A 108 -7.39 -0.41 -0.97
N PHE A 109 -7.93 0.81 -1.02
CA PHE A 109 -9.34 1.13 -1.24
C PHE A 109 -9.50 1.92 -2.54
#